data_AF-A0AAV8CZT8-F1
#
_entry.id   AF-A0AAV8CZT8-F1
#
_cell.length_a   1.000
_cell.length_b   1.000
_cell.length_c   1.000
_cell.angle_alpha   90.00
_cell.angle_beta   90.00
_cell.angle_gamma   90.00
#
_symmetry.space_group_name_H-M   'P 1'
#
loop_
_entity.id
_entity.type
_entity.pdbx_description
1 polymer ?
#
loop_
_entity_poly.entity_id
_entity_poly.type
_entity_poly.pdbx_seq_one_letter_code
_entity_poly.pdbx_strand_id
1 'polypeptide(L)'
;MASQSTATESTPGASPWRPLWPADNTRNDAGTEPIIQSNISLASLFDLSSRRTTAIPNGALQNDSSTISVTWQDLWVSAVDNKRKRKSIICGLNGFAQPGRVLAIMGPSGCGKSTLLDALAGRLASNVKQTGKILINGLEQKLAFGTSAYVTQDDVLITTLTVKEAVCYSAQLQLPDTMSWSEKKERALDTIREMGLEGVMDTRIGGWSSKGISGGQKRRVSICTEILTRPKLLFLDEPTSGLDSAAAYHVMSRIISLAKREGMTVVGAIHQPSSEVFHLFHGLCLLAYGKTVFFGQPNEAILFFASNGFVCPHMSNPSDYFLRIINKDFDKDEGEQHQQHKYDIEAQPTTNTTQAIEILTTSFELSGYSIRVSENIEKLRFMGGVSVKKFDQPSFLNQCFVLTKRSFVNNLTCPEIWATTGCASLYTLLLE
;
A
#
# COMPACT_ATOMS: atom_id res chain seq x y z
N MET A 1 19.87 6.04 -56.11
CA MET A 1 20.66 5.51 -57.24
C MET A 1 20.86 4.02 -57.04
N ALA A 2 20.65 3.23 -58.10
CA ALA A 2 21.17 1.85 -58.34
C ALA A 2 20.72 0.75 -57.34
N SER A 3 19.78 -0.14 -57.73
CA SER A 3 20.00 -1.47 -58.37
C SER A 3 20.80 -2.43 -57.46
N GLN A 4 20.33 -3.61 -57.04
CA GLN A 4 19.71 -4.69 -57.82
C GLN A 4 18.79 -5.60 -56.97
N SER A 5 17.80 -6.18 -57.65
CA SER A 5 16.93 -7.34 -57.35
C SER A 5 17.73 -8.65 -57.17
N THR A 6 17.26 -9.74 -56.53
CA THR A 6 16.14 -10.62 -56.97
C THR A 6 15.74 -11.70 -55.95
N ALA A 7 14.42 -11.95 -55.87
CA ALA A 7 13.66 -13.22 -55.80
C ALA A 7 13.90 -14.23 -54.63
N THR A 8 12.85 -14.78 -53.98
CA THR A 8 11.88 -15.74 -54.58
C THR A 8 10.67 -16.02 -53.64
N GLU A 9 9.46 -16.13 -54.26
CA GLU A 9 8.33 -17.09 -54.07
C GLU A 9 7.97 -17.67 -52.67
N SER A 10 6.73 -17.98 -52.25
CA SER A 10 5.37 -17.99 -52.83
C SER A 10 4.32 -18.27 -51.70
N THR A 11 3.05 -17.94 -51.96
CA THR A 11 1.74 -18.17 -51.26
C THR A 11 1.51 -19.54 -50.56
N PRO A 12 0.46 -19.80 -49.70
CA PRO A 12 -0.96 -19.35 -49.83
C PRO A 12 -1.85 -19.21 -48.54
N GLY A 13 -3.06 -18.66 -48.71
CA GLY A 13 -4.32 -19.31 -48.26
C GLY A 13 -4.95 -19.01 -46.87
N ALA A 14 -6.24 -18.63 -46.94
CA ALA A 14 -7.36 -18.96 -46.03
C ALA A 14 -7.63 -18.15 -44.73
N SER A 15 -8.84 -17.57 -44.71
CA SER A 15 -9.75 -17.17 -43.60
C SER A 15 -10.04 -18.33 -42.60
N PRO A 16 -10.72 -18.20 -41.41
CA PRO A 16 -11.90 -17.35 -41.04
C PRO A 16 -11.83 -16.73 -39.61
N TRP A 17 -12.68 -15.80 -39.15
CA TRP A 17 -14.02 -15.99 -38.54
C TRP A 17 -14.66 -14.63 -38.14
N ARG A 18 -16.00 -14.54 -38.24
CA ARG A 18 -16.90 -13.47 -37.72
C ARG A 18 -17.44 -13.84 -36.31
N PRO A 19 -18.05 -12.87 -35.59
CA PRO A 19 -19.49 -12.97 -35.24
C PRO A 19 -20.23 -11.62 -35.41
N LEU A 20 -21.36 -11.54 -36.13
CA LEU A 20 -22.77 -11.79 -35.73
C LEU A 20 -23.41 -10.65 -34.90
N TRP A 21 -24.26 -9.84 -35.56
CA TRP A 21 -25.38 -9.11 -34.96
C TRP A 21 -26.59 -9.25 -35.90
N PRO A 22 -27.81 -9.56 -35.42
CA PRO A 22 -29.00 -9.52 -36.26
C PRO A 22 -29.64 -8.14 -36.22
N ALA A 23 -29.95 -7.62 -37.41
CA ALA A 23 -30.92 -6.55 -37.61
C ALA A 23 -32.31 -7.18 -37.75
N ASP A 24 -33.33 -6.55 -37.19
CA ASP A 24 -34.66 -6.65 -37.77
C ASP A 24 -35.43 -5.33 -37.62
N ASN A 25 -36.27 -5.10 -38.62
CA ASN A 25 -36.74 -3.81 -39.10
C ASN A 25 -38.26 -3.76 -38.95
N THR A 26 -38.84 -2.78 -38.26
CA THR A 26 -40.25 -2.39 -38.46
C THR A 26 -40.41 -0.87 -38.36
N ARG A 27 -41.22 -0.35 -39.27
CA ARG A 27 -41.44 1.06 -39.61
C ARG A 27 -42.76 1.55 -39.01
N ASN A 28 -42.80 2.88 -38.81
CA ASN A 28 -43.94 3.79 -38.69
C ASN A 28 -44.71 3.81 -37.37
N ASP A 29 -44.72 4.94 -36.64
CA ASP A 29 -45.69 6.02 -36.91
C ASP A 29 -45.37 7.33 -36.18
N ALA A 30 -45.95 8.39 -36.76
CA ALA A 30 -45.98 9.82 -36.47
C ALA A 30 -45.86 10.32 -35.02
N GLY A 31 -45.10 11.42 -34.88
CA GLY A 31 -45.64 12.67 -34.35
C GLY A 31 -45.48 12.95 -32.84
N THR A 32 -45.09 14.20 -32.57
CA THR A 32 -45.13 14.94 -31.29
C THR A 32 -43.82 14.97 -30.49
N GLU A 33 -43.04 16.03 -30.69
CA GLU A 33 -42.06 16.50 -29.70
C GLU A 33 -42.76 16.98 -28.43
N PRO A 34 -42.15 16.77 -27.25
CA PRO A 34 -42.27 17.76 -26.20
C PRO A 34 -40.90 18.17 -25.65
N ILE A 35 -40.72 19.49 -25.64
CA ILE A 35 -39.76 20.27 -24.87
C ILE A 35 -39.84 19.83 -23.39
N ILE A 36 -38.74 19.34 -22.81
CA ILE A 36 -38.62 19.16 -21.36
C ILE A 36 -37.74 20.29 -20.83
N GLN A 37 -38.41 21.33 -20.31
CA GLN A 37 -37.84 22.29 -19.38
C GLN A 37 -37.50 21.57 -18.06
N SER A 38 -36.22 21.49 -17.72
CA SER A 38 -35.76 20.99 -16.42
C SER A 38 -35.87 22.08 -15.35
N ASN A 39 -37.04 22.19 -14.71
CA ASN A 39 -37.18 22.86 -13.42
C ASN A 39 -37.23 21.80 -12.31
N ILE A 40 -36.06 21.43 -11.78
CA ILE A 40 -35.97 20.66 -10.53
C ILE A 40 -35.58 21.64 -9.43
N SER A 41 -36.54 21.95 -8.56
CA SER A 41 -36.33 22.71 -7.33
C SER A 41 -35.37 21.97 -6.40
N LEU A 42 -34.36 22.67 -5.88
CA LEU A 42 -33.36 22.18 -4.92
C LEU A 42 -33.96 21.67 -3.59
N ALA A 43 -35.26 21.83 -3.37
CA ALA A 43 -35.96 21.35 -2.17
C ALA A 43 -36.31 19.84 -2.19
N SER A 44 -36.33 19.18 -3.36
CA SER A 44 -36.70 17.75 -3.44
C SER A 44 -35.54 16.76 -3.28
N LEU A 45 -34.30 17.26 -3.13
CA LEU A 45 -33.12 16.42 -2.85
C LEU A 45 -32.86 16.22 -1.35
N PHE A 46 -33.57 16.94 -0.48
CA PHE A 46 -33.37 16.87 0.98
C PHE A 46 -34.31 15.91 1.73
N ASP A 47 -35.30 15.31 1.06
CA ASP A 47 -36.34 14.49 1.71
C ASP A 47 -36.22 12.96 1.50
N LEU A 48 -35.06 12.48 1.03
CA LEU A 48 -34.76 11.04 0.93
C LEU A 48 -33.86 10.51 2.06
N SER A 49 -33.60 11.31 3.10
CA SER A 49 -32.80 10.90 4.26
C SER A 49 -33.62 10.32 5.43
N SER A 50 -34.94 10.17 5.29
CA SER A 50 -35.78 9.60 6.34
C SER A 50 -36.53 8.33 5.87
N ARG A 51 -36.27 7.22 6.57
CA ARG A 51 -36.95 5.89 6.51
C ARG A 51 -36.35 4.82 5.57
N ARG A 52 -35.40 4.05 6.10
CA ARG A 52 -35.52 2.58 6.28
C ARG A 52 -34.40 2.09 7.21
N THR A 53 -34.67 2.15 8.51
CA THR A 53 -33.89 1.43 9.52
C THR A 53 -34.34 -0.03 9.47
N THR A 54 -33.68 -0.86 8.65
CA THR A 54 -33.80 -2.31 8.80
C THR A 54 -32.92 -2.71 9.98
N ALA A 55 -33.57 -3.08 11.08
CA ALA A 55 -32.94 -3.62 12.28
C ALA A 55 -32.03 -4.80 11.90
N ILE A 56 -30.73 -4.65 12.17
CA ILE A 56 -29.75 -5.74 12.10
C ILE A 56 -29.97 -6.60 13.35
N PRO A 57 -30.07 -7.93 13.24
CA PRO A 57 -30.30 -8.77 14.41
C PRO A 57 -29.10 -8.68 15.35
N ASN A 58 -29.40 -8.44 16.63
CA ASN A 58 -28.47 -8.49 17.75
C ASN A 58 -27.87 -9.90 17.88
N GLY A 59 -26.84 -10.18 17.07
CA GLY A 59 -25.88 -11.24 17.32
C GLY A 59 -24.76 -10.64 18.14
N ALA A 60 -24.67 -11.03 19.42
CA ALA A 60 -23.64 -10.61 20.34
C ALA A 60 -22.24 -10.74 19.71
N LEU A 61 -21.57 -9.61 19.51
CA LEU A 61 -20.11 -9.57 19.33
C LEU A 61 -19.52 -10.18 20.60
N GLN A 62 -19.01 -11.41 20.49
CA GLN A 62 -18.06 -11.90 21.45
C GLN A 62 -16.89 -10.89 21.47
N ASN A 63 -16.68 -10.27 22.63
CA ASN A 63 -15.57 -9.37 22.91
C ASN A 63 -14.26 -10.16 22.74
N ASP A 64 -13.71 -10.18 21.53
CA ASP A 64 -12.40 -10.78 21.28
C ASP A 64 -11.33 -9.73 21.62
N SER A 65 -10.62 -9.97 22.72
CA SER A 65 -9.79 -9.02 23.45
C SER A 65 -8.43 -8.73 22.78
N SER A 66 -8.36 -8.36 21.49
CA SER A 66 -7.04 -8.20 20.84
C SER A 66 -6.92 -7.28 19.62
N THR A 67 -7.85 -6.35 19.38
CA THR A 67 -7.66 -5.36 18.30
C THR A 67 -6.76 -4.21 18.73
N ILE A 68 -5.98 -3.64 17.79
CA ILE A 68 -5.05 -2.53 18.08
C ILE A 68 -5.45 -1.28 17.32
N SER A 69 -5.70 -0.19 18.02
CA SER A 69 -5.77 1.15 17.46
C SER A 69 -4.48 1.91 17.72
N VAL A 70 -4.07 2.75 16.78
CA VAL A 70 -2.89 3.62 16.92
C VAL A 70 -3.34 5.06 16.76
N THR A 71 -2.91 5.94 17.64
CA THR A 71 -3.16 7.38 17.53
C THR A 71 -1.88 8.15 17.73
N TRP A 72 -1.69 9.24 17.02
CA TRP A 72 -0.57 10.15 17.22
C TRP A 72 -1.07 11.58 17.36
N GLN A 73 -0.43 12.32 18.27
CA GLN A 73 -0.78 13.69 18.63
C GLN A 73 0.47 14.56 18.67
N ASP A 74 0.38 15.72 18.03
CA ASP A 74 1.45 16.71 17.93
C ASP A 74 2.80 16.06 17.61
N LEU A 75 2.81 15.17 16.62
CA LEU A 75 3.99 14.39 16.27
C LEU A 75 4.95 15.25 15.45
N TRP A 76 6.17 15.45 15.96
CA TRP A 76 7.27 16.08 15.23
C TRP A 76 8.45 15.12 15.11
N VAL A 77 9.09 15.16 13.93
CA VAL A 77 10.29 14.37 13.67
C VAL A 77 11.32 15.26 13.00
N SER A 78 12.51 15.33 13.56
CA SER A 78 13.63 16.12 13.04
C SER A 78 14.89 15.28 12.90
N ALA A 79 15.60 15.43 11.78
CA ALA A 79 16.87 14.79 11.53
C ALA A 79 18.00 15.83 11.45
N VAL A 80 19.22 15.38 11.72
CA VAL A 80 20.43 16.19 11.54
C VAL A 80 20.91 16.00 10.10
N ASP A 81 20.96 17.09 9.34
CA ASP A 81 21.49 17.11 7.98
C ASP A 81 23.04 16.99 8.00
N ASN A 82 23.65 16.68 6.87
CA ASN A 82 25.11 16.59 6.66
C ASN A 82 25.85 17.85 7.13
N LYS A 83 25.18 19.01 7.11
CA LYS A 83 25.69 20.30 7.62
C LYS A 83 25.51 20.48 9.14
N ARG A 84 25.20 19.42 9.89
CA ARG A 84 24.85 19.40 11.33
C ARG A 84 23.69 20.31 11.73
N LYS A 85 22.87 20.77 10.78
CA LYS A 85 21.65 21.55 11.06
C LYS A 85 20.48 20.60 11.24
N ARG A 86 19.66 20.86 12.26
CA ARG A 86 18.40 20.11 12.46
C ARG A 86 17.37 20.58 11.44
N LYS A 87 16.88 19.65 10.63
CA LYS A 87 15.77 19.88 9.68
C LYS A 87 14.54 19.14 10.19
N SER A 88 13.42 19.85 10.30
CA SER A 88 12.14 19.23 10.58
C SER A 88 11.66 18.47 9.34
N ILE A 89 11.35 17.19 9.51
CA ILE A 89 10.78 16.33 8.47
C ILE A 89 9.26 16.27 8.65
N ILE A 90 8.81 16.14 9.90
CA ILE A 90 7.39 16.05 10.27
C ILE A 90 7.09 17.17 11.27
N CYS A 91 5.97 17.86 11.06
CA CYS A 91 5.61 19.08 11.78
C CYS A 91 4.19 18.98 12.35
N GLY A 92 4.06 18.54 13.61
CA GLY A 92 2.81 18.60 14.38
C GLY A 92 1.66 17.77 13.82
N LEU A 93 1.94 16.54 13.36
CA LEU A 93 0.89 15.70 12.78
C LEU A 93 -0.03 15.12 13.86
N ASN A 94 -1.33 15.07 13.53
CA ASN A 94 -2.36 14.41 14.30
C ASN A 94 -3.07 13.39 13.42
N GLY A 95 -3.41 12.22 13.97
CA GLY A 95 -4.18 11.22 13.24
C GLY A 95 -4.34 9.91 14.00
N PHE A 96 -5.04 8.97 13.36
CA PHE A 96 -5.37 7.69 13.96
C PHE A 96 -5.47 6.55 12.93
N ALA A 97 -5.27 5.32 13.36
CA ALA A 97 -5.50 4.11 12.59
C ALA A 97 -6.34 3.13 13.41
N GLN A 98 -7.32 2.50 12.75
CA GLN A 98 -8.36 1.71 13.41
C GLN A 98 -8.29 0.22 13.01
N PRO A 99 -8.69 -0.67 13.93
CA PRO A 99 -8.83 -2.10 13.66
C PRO A 99 -9.70 -2.40 12.45
N GLY A 100 -9.27 -3.40 11.66
CA GLY A 100 -9.99 -3.87 10.48
C GLY A 100 -10.03 -2.86 9.32
N ARG A 101 -9.26 -1.77 9.41
CA ARG A 101 -9.19 -0.71 8.41
C ARG A 101 -7.77 -0.53 7.90
N VAL A 102 -7.70 0.00 6.68
CA VAL A 102 -6.45 0.34 6.01
C VAL A 102 -6.38 1.84 5.83
N LEU A 103 -5.37 2.46 6.44
CA LEU A 103 -5.02 3.86 6.29
C LEU A 103 -3.91 3.99 5.24
N ALA A 104 -4.19 4.72 4.17
CA ALA A 104 -3.18 5.10 3.19
C ALA A 104 -2.55 6.45 3.56
N ILE A 105 -1.23 6.47 3.74
CA ILE A 105 -0.41 7.67 3.82
C ILE A 105 0.07 7.98 2.41
N MET A 106 -0.36 9.11 1.87
CA MET A 106 -0.03 9.57 0.52
C MET A 106 0.62 10.95 0.56
N GLY A 107 1.36 11.28 -0.48
CA GLY A 107 2.03 12.57 -0.60
C GLY A 107 3.23 12.49 -1.54
N PRO A 108 3.80 13.64 -1.96
CA PRO A 108 4.94 13.70 -2.85
C PRO A 108 6.18 12.99 -2.28
N SER A 109 7.17 12.75 -3.13
CA SER A 109 8.47 12.27 -2.69
C SER A 109 9.10 13.22 -1.65
N GLY A 110 9.70 12.66 -0.61
CA GLY A 110 10.34 13.46 0.45
C GLY A 110 9.39 14.22 1.40
N CYS A 111 8.06 14.03 1.33
CA CYS A 111 7.13 14.71 2.24
C CYS A 111 7.07 14.13 3.67
N GLY A 112 7.74 13.00 3.93
CA GLY A 112 7.81 12.36 5.25
C GLY A 112 6.95 11.10 5.43
N LYS A 113 6.44 10.48 4.36
CA LYS A 113 5.62 9.24 4.44
C LYS A 113 6.30 8.11 5.21
N SER A 114 7.47 7.66 4.74
CA SER A 114 8.22 6.57 5.38
C SER A 114 8.72 6.98 6.76
N THR A 115 9.05 8.27 6.96
CA THR A 115 9.40 8.79 8.31
C THR A 115 8.23 8.70 9.29
N LEU A 116 7.00 8.98 8.85
CA LEU A 116 5.80 8.81 9.67
C LEU A 116 5.58 7.33 9.97
N LEU A 117 5.71 6.48 8.94
CA LEU A 117 5.56 5.05 9.08
C LEU A 117 6.58 4.45 10.07
N ASP A 118 7.86 4.83 9.96
CA ASP A 118 8.93 4.44 10.87
C ASP A 118 8.74 4.97 12.29
N ALA A 119 8.22 6.20 12.45
CA ALA A 119 7.87 6.77 13.74
C ALA A 119 6.79 5.93 14.44
N LEU A 120 5.71 5.60 13.72
CA LEU A 120 4.62 4.76 14.22
C LEU A 120 5.09 3.33 14.52
N ALA A 121 6.03 2.79 13.74
CA ALA A 121 6.60 1.48 13.94
C ALA A 121 7.71 1.43 15.03
N GLY A 122 8.12 2.58 15.59
CA GLY A 122 9.20 2.66 16.58
C GLY A 122 10.59 2.32 15.99
N ARG A 123 10.78 2.57 14.69
CA ARG A 123 11.97 2.22 13.90
C ARG A 123 12.88 3.41 13.57
N LEU A 124 12.58 4.60 14.10
CA LEU A 124 13.40 5.79 13.86
C LEU A 124 14.86 5.55 14.26
N ALA A 125 15.77 5.98 13.40
CA ALA A 125 17.20 5.91 13.66
C ALA A 125 17.60 6.78 14.87
N SER A 126 18.67 6.39 15.56
CA SER A 126 19.12 7.04 16.81
C SER A 126 19.52 8.51 16.65
N ASN A 127 19.85 8.95 15.44
CA ASN A 127 20.18 10.34 15.09
C ASN A 127 18.94 11.22 14.81
N VAL A 128 17.73 10.64 14.86
CA VAL A 128 16.46 11.34 14.63
C VAL A 128 15.80 11.64 15.98
N LYS A 129 15.33 12.88 16.15
CA LYS A 129 14.57 13.29 17.35
C LYS A 129 13.08 13.30 17.05
N GLN A 130 12.33 12.55 17.85
CA GLN A 130 10.87 12.55 17.87
C GLN A 130 10.35 13.34 19.08
N THR A 131 9.31 14.15 18.89
CA THR A 131 8.47 14.72 19.97
C THR A 131 6.99 14.52 19.66
N GLY A 132 6.11 14.69 20.64
CA GLY A 132 4.71 14.32 20.53
C GLY A 132 4.41 12.94 21.11
N LYS A 133 3.16 12.50 21.00
CA LYS A 133 2.68 11.26 21.62
C LYS A 133 2.21 10.28 20.57
N ILE A 134 2.65 9.03 20.69
CA ILE A 134 2.13 7.89 19.93
C ILE A 134 1.52 6.94 20.96
N LEU A 135 0.21 6.70 20.83
CA LEU A 135 -0.55 5.85 21.74
C LEU A 135 -1.02 4.61 20.99
N ILE A 136 -0.92 3.47 21.64
CA ILE A 136 -1.45 2.19 21.19
C ILE A 136 -2.56 1.82 22.16
N ASN A 137 -3.81 1.73 21.68
CA ASN A 137 -4.99 1.54 22.53
C ASN A 137 -5.08 2.57 23.67
N GLY A 138 -4.67 3.82 23.41
CA GLY A 138 -4.66 4.91 24.38
C GLY A 138 -3.47 4.95 25.34
N LEU A 139 -2.54 3.99 25.26
CA LEU A 139 -1.36 3.92 26.12
C LEU A 139 -0.06 4.29 25.37
N GLU A 140 0.81 5.08 25.99
CA GLU A 140 2.19 5.27 25.53
C GLU A 140 3.00 4.01 25.84
N GLN A 141 3.11 3.11 24.87
CA GLN A 141 3.86 1.86 25.01
C GLN A 141 4.73 1.61 23.79
N LYS A 142 5.87 0.94 24.00
CA LYS A 142 6.68 0.42 22.89
C LYS A 142 5.97 -0.75 22.24
N LEU A 143 6.03 -0.84 20.92
CA LEU A 143 5.55 -2.01 20.19
C LEU A 143 6.34 -3.25 20.62
N ALA A 144 5.64 -4.22 21.21
CA ALA A 144 6.22 -5.51 21.54
C ALA A 144 6.46 -6.34 20.26
N PHE A 145 7.46 -7.22 20.30
CA PHE A 145 7.71 -8.15 19.21
C PHE A 145 6.46 -9.00 18.89
N GLY A 146 6.17 -9.22 17.60
CA GLY A 146 5.02 -9.98 17.10
C GLY A 146 3.67 -9.25 17.20
N THR A 147 3.60 -8.12 17.92
CA THR A 147 2.42 -7.25 17.93
C THR A 147 2.23 -6.56 16.60
N SER A 148 3.34 -6.10 16.03
CA SER A 148 3.39 -5.42 14.75
C SER A 148 4.34 -6.10 13.79
N ALA A 149 4.05 -6.00 12.49
CA ALA A 149 4.96 -6.37 11.42
C ALA A 149 5.22 -5.17 10.49
N TYR A 150 6.37 -5.15 9.83
CA TYR A 150 6.78 -4.07 8.94
C TYR A 150 7.28 -4.66 7.62
N VAL A 151 6.54 -4.40 6.54
CA VAL A 151 6.95 -4.77 5.19
C VAL A 151 7.73 -3.60 4.61
N THR A 152 9.03 -3.81 4.37
CA THR A 152 9.91 -2.81 3.75
C THR A 152 9.62 -2.63 2.26
N GLN A 153 10.10 -1.54 1.68
CA GLN A 153 10.01 -1.29 0.23
C GLN A 153 10.70 -2.39 -0.58
N ASP A 154 11.92 -2.77 -0.18
CA ASP A 154 12.68 -3.82 -0.85
C ASP A 154 12.27 -5.22 -0.37
N ASP A 155 12.10 -6.13 -1.32
CA ASP A 155 11.82 -7.55 -1.06
C ASP A 155 13.13 -8.32 -0.85
N VAL A 156 13.51 -8.54 0.41
CA VAL A 156 14.72 -9.31 0.75
C VAL A 156 14.38 -10.81 0.80
N LEU A 157 14.35 -11.45 -0.37
CA LEU A 157 14.03 -12.88 -0.51
C LEU A 157 15.24 -13.68 -1.02
N ILE A 158 15.41 -14.90 -0.50
CA ILE A 158 16.43 -15.84 -0.99
C ILE A 158 15.94 -16.43 -2.31
N THR A 159 16.58 -16.05 -3.41
CA THR A 159 16.12 -16.31 -4.78
C THR A 159 16.21 -17.78 -5.21
N THR A 160 17.06 -18.58 -4.56
CA THR A 160 17.26 -20.01 -4.85
C THR A 160 16.14 -20.89 -4.31
N LEU A 161 15.43 -20.43 -3.27
CA LEU A 161 14.36 -21.18 -2.62
C LEU A 161 13.06 -21.12 -3.42
N THR A 162 12.24 -22.13 -3.26
CA THR A 162 10.83 -22.10 -3.68
C THR A 162 10.01 -21.19 -2.77
N VAL A 163 8.86 -20.72 -3.25
CA VAL A 163 7.92 -19.93 -2.44
C VAL A 163 7.55 -20.66 -1.15
N LYS A 164 7.21 -21.95 -1.26
CA LYS A 164 6.83 -22.79 -0.12
C LYS A 164 7.97 -22.94 0.88
N GLU A 165 9.19 -23.20 0.43
CA GLU A 165 10.36 -23.29 1.31
C GLU A 165 10.59 -21.98 2.04
N ALA A 166 10.63 -20.85 1.33
CA ALA A 166 10.89 -19.55 1.92
C ALA A 166 9.88 -19.22 3.03
N VAL A 167 8.58 -19.39 2.78
CA VAL A 167 7.54 -19.12 3.78
C VAL A 167 7.59 -20.13 4.93
N CYS A 168 7.83 -21.41 4.66
CA CYS A 168 7.96 -22.44 5.72
C CYS A 168 9.17 -22.21 6.62
N TYR A 169 10.30 -21.73 6.07
CA TYR A 169 11.47 -21.37 6.86
C TYR A 169 11.17 -20.13 7.72
N SER A 170 10.53 -19.11 7.17
CA SER A 170 10.11 -17.94 7.95
C SER A 170 9.15 -18.34 9.08
N ALA A 171 8.22 -19.26 8.82
CA ALA A 171 7.30 -19.76 9.84
C ALA A 171 8.04 -20.44 10.99
N GLN A 172 9.05 -21.26 10.69
CA GLN A 172 9.88 -21.89 11.73
C GLN A 172 10.68 -20.88 12.56
N LEU A 173 11.14 -19.78 11.94
CA LEU A 173 11.95 -18.75 12.59
C LEU A 173 11.15 -17.73 13.39
N GLN A 174 9.86 -17.55 13.09
CA GLN A 174 9.04 -16.51 13.71
C GLN A 174 7.95 -17.06 14.64
N LEU A 175 7.43 -18.27 14.40
CA LEU A 175 6.36 -18.85 15.20
C LEU A 175 6.90 -19.50 16.48
N PRO A 176 6.14 -19.44 17.59
CA PRO A 176 6.59 -19.91 18.90
C PRO A 176 6.89 -21.40 18.92
N ASP A 177 7.77 -21.83 19.84
CA ASP A 177 8.12 -23.25 20.03
C ASP A 177 6.98 -24.10 20.59
N THR A 178 5.94 -23.47 21.15
CA THR A 178 4.70 -24.13 21.57
C THR A 178 3.92 -24.73 20.41
N MET A 179 4.16 -24.24 19.18
CA MET A 179 3.53 -24.73 17.97
C MET A 179 4.38 -25.85 17.36
N SER A 180 3.75 -27.00 17.09
CA SER A 180 4.40 -28.13 16.44
C SER A 180 4.82 -27.81 15.00
N TRP A 181 5.73 -28.61 14.43
CA TRP A 181 6.14 -28.41 13.04
C TRP A 181 4.95 -28.53 12.06
N SER A 182 4.03 -29.48 12.30
CA SER A 182 2.86 -29.63 11.44
C SER A 182 2.00 -28.37 11.43
N GLU A 183 1.74 -27.79 12.61
CA GLU A 183 0.97 -26.56 12.75
C GLU A 183 1.69 -25.35 12.14
N LYS A 184 3.01 -25.21 12.34
CA LYS A 184 3.79 -24.14 11.70
C LYS A 184 3.76 -24.24 10.17
N LYS A 185 3.83 -25.46 9.63
CA LYS A 185 3.74 -25.72 8.20
C LYS A 185 2.36 -25.41 7.66
N GLU A 186 1.31 -25.84 8.35
CA GLU A 186 -0.08 -25.53 7.98
C GLU A 186 -0.31 -24.02 7.95
N ARG A 187 0.13 -23.30 9.00
CA ARG A 187 0.09 -21.83 9.04
C ARG A 187 0.77 -21.20 7.81
N ALA A 188 1.93 -21.72 7.40
CA ALA A 188 2.63 -21.23 6.22
C ALA A 188 1.83 -21.46 4.93
N LEU A 189 1.27 -22.66 4.75
CA LEU A 189 0.47 -23.01 3.57
C LEU A 189 -0.84 -22.22 3.50
N ASP A 190 -1.48 -21.97 4.63
CA ASP A 190 -2.69 -21.14 4.73
C ASP A 190 -2.40 -19.71 4.27
N THR A 191 -1.33 -19.11 4.79
CA THR A 191 -0.91 -17.76 4.42
C THR A 191 -0.59 -17.64 2.92
N ILE A 192 0.06 -18.65 2.33
CA ILE A 192 0.32 -18.70 0.88
C ILE A 192 -0.99 -18.71 0.10
N ARG A 193 -1.98 -19.53 0.51
CA ARG A 193 -3.29 -19.61 -0.14
C ARG A 193 -4.05 -18.29 -0.05
N GLU A 194 -4.03 -17.66 1.12
CA GLU A 194 -4.67 -16.35 1.34
C GLU A 194 -4.11 -15.25 0.44
N MET A 195 -2.80 -15.28 0.19
CA MET A 195 -2.14 -14.34 -0.72
C MET A 195 -2.20 -14.77 -2.19
N GLY A 196 -2.93 -15.83 -2.52
CA GLY A 196 -3.14 -16.28 -3.90
C GLY A 196 -1.85 -16.76 -4.58
N LEU A 197 -0.99 -17.46 -3.82
CA LEU A 197 0.30 -17.98 -4.29
C LEU A 197 0.32 -19.51 -4.45
N GLU A 198 -0.84 -20.16 -4.32
CA GLU A 198 -0.97 -21.63 -4.37
C GLU A 198 -0.40 -22.23 -5.66
N GLY A 199 -0.73 -21.65 -6.82
CA GLY A 199 -0.26 -22.13 -8.12
C GLY A 199 1.25 -21.98 -8.37
N VAL A 200 1.98 -21.27 -7.50
CA VAL A 200 3.43 -21.04 -7.64
C VAL A 200 4.22 -21.51 -6.41
N MET A 201 3.62 -22.30 -5.53
CA MET A 201 4.26 -22.76 -4.28
C MET A 201 5.59 -23.45 -4.48
N ASP A 202 5.67 -24.35 -5.46
CA ASP A 202 6.87 -25.15 -5.73
C ASP A 202 7.75 -24.50 -6.81
N THR A 203 7.46 -23.25 -7.20
CA THR A 203 8.29 -22.46 -8.12
C THR A 203 9.37 -21.70 -7.36
N ARG A 204 10.59 -21.65 -7.91
CA ARG A 204 11.69 -20.84 -7.36
C ARG A 204 11.36 -19.35 -7.41
N ILE A 205 11.75 -18.62 -6.36
CA ILE A 205 11.57 -17.17 -6.30
C ILE A 205 12.29 -16.49 -7.46
N GLY A 206 13.51 -16.93 -7.75
CA GLY A 206 14.32 -16.43 -8.86
C GLY A 206 14.85 -15.01 -8.64
N GLY A 207 16.00 -14.72 -9.21
CA GLY A 207 16.72 -13.46 -9.04
C GLY A 207 17.09 -12.83 -10.38
N TRP A 208 18.12 -11.99 -10.36
CA TRP A 208 18.70 -11.45 -11.59
C TRP A 208 19.27 -12.57 -12.48
N SER A 209 19.97 -13.54 -11.87
CA SER A 209 20.65 -14.63 -12.59
C SER A 209 19.75 -15.80 -12.96
N SER A 210 18.54 -15.90 -12.40
CA SER A 210 17.63 -17.04 -12.65
C SER A 210 16.18 -16.61 -12.70
N LYS A 211 15.48 -16.99 -13.77
CA LYS A 211 14.05 -16.73 -13.93
C LYS A 211 13.26 -17.46 -12.83
N GLY A 212 12.34 -16.75 -12.20
CA GLY A 212 11.43 -17.28 -11.20
C GLY A 212 10.05 -16.65 -11.29
N ILE A 213 9.43 -16.39 -10.15
CA ILE A 213 8.10 -15.78 -10.06
C ILE A 213 8.12 -14.29 -10.48
N SER A 214 6.95 -13.76 -10.86
CA SER A 214 6.78 -12.35 -11.22
C SER A 214 7.02 -11.39 -10.04
N GLY A 215 7.28 -10.11 -10.33
CA GLY A 215 7.48 -9.08 -9.29
C GLY A 215 6.30 -8.97 -8.32
N GLY A 216 5.06 -8.99 -8.82
CA GLY A 216 3.86 -9.00 -7.97
C GLY A 216 3.76 -10.25 -7.09
N GLN A 217 4.21 -11.41 -7.57
CA GLN A 217 4.28 -12.61 -6.75
C GLN A 217 5.38 -12.50 -5.69
N LYS A 218 6.57 -11.98 -6.02
CA LYS A 218 7.65 -11.71 -5.04
C LYS A 218 7.16 -10.80 -3.92
N ARG A 219 6.45 -9.73 -4.27
CA ARG A 219 5.88 -8.79 -3.31
C ARG A 219 4.90 -9.47 -2.35
N ARG A 220 4.02 -10.33 -2.88
CA ARG A 220 3.11 -11.13 -2.05
C ARG A 220 3.85 -12.12 -1.15
N VAL A 221 4.96 -12.71 -1.60
CA VAL A 221 5.79 -13.61 -0.77
C VAL A 221 6.46 -12.84 0.38
N SER A 222 6.96 -11.64 0.11
CA SER A 222 7.52 -10.74 1.12
C SER A 222 6.48 -10.37 2.19
N ILE A 223 5.26 -10.03 1.76
CA ILE A 223 4.15 -9.79 2.69
C ILE A 223 3.78 -11.06 3.45
N CYS A 224 3.71 -12.22 2.78
CA CYS A 224 3.44 -13.52 3.41
C CYS A 224 4.36 -13.76 4.60
N THR A 225 5.68 -13.53 4.44
CA THR A 225 6.65 -13.80 5.49
C THR A 225 6.47 -12.93 6.73
N GLU A 226 5.91 -11.72 6.57
CA GLU A 226 5.65 -10.80 7.69
C GLU A 226 4.31 -11.08 8.39
N ILE A 227 3.30 -11.58 7.68
CA ILE A 227 1.96 -11.84 8.25
C ILE A 227 1.82 -13.22 8.91
N LEU A 228 2.84 -14.08 8.87
CA LEU A 228 2.82 -15.42 9.47
C LEU A 228 2.46 -15.40 10.96
N THR A 229 2.96 -14.39 11.66
CA THR A 229 2.72 -14.16 13.09
C THR A 229 1.30 -13.66 13.39
N ARG A 230 0.48 -13.38 12.36
CA ARG A 230 -0.85 -12.74 12.46
C ARG A 230 -0.79 -11.45 13.29
N PRO A 231 0.04 -10.47 12.86
CA PRO A 231 0.22 -9.23 13.60
C PRO A 231 -1.11 -8.47 13.68
N LYS A 232 -1.32 -7.76 14.78
CA LYS A 232 -2.53 -6.92 14.97
C LYS A 232 -2.34 -5.53 14.35
N LEU A 233 -1.09 -5.15 14.09
CA LEU A 233 -0.71 -3.91 13.42
C LEU A 233 0.27 -4.20 12.28
N LEU A 234 -0.06 -3.80 11.08
CA LEU A 234 0.78 -4.02 9.89
C LEU A 234 1.16 -2.69 9.26
N PHE A 235 2.47 -2.48 9.11
CA PHE A 235 3.03 -1.34 8.41
C PHE A 235 3.51 -1.77 7.02
N LEU A 236 3.15 -1.01 5.99
CA LEU A 236 3.50 -1.31 4.60
C LEU A 236 4.20 -0.11 3.98
N ASP A 237 5.49 -0.24 3.67
CA ASP A 237 6.25 0.82 2.99
C ASP A 237 6.26 0.55 1.49
N GLU A 238 5.52 1.37 0.73
CA GLU A 238 5.32 1.25 -0.71
C GLU A 238 4.99 -0.19 -1.20
N PRO A 239 3.89 -0.81 -0.72
CA PRO A 239 3.51 -2.18 -1.08
C PRO A 239 3.24 -2.39 -2.58
N THR A 240 2.94 -1.33 -3.32
CA THR A 240 2.61 -1.38 -4.76
C THR A 240 3.72 -0.88 -5.66
N SER A 241 4.90 -0.55 -5.11
CA SER A 241 6.03 -0.04 -5.91
C SER A 241 6.53 -1.10 -6.90
N GLY A 242 6.80 -0.69 -8.14
CA GLY A 242 7.28 -1.57 -9.20
C GLY A 242 6.25 -2.61 -9.71
N LEU A 243 4.98 -2.48 -9.34
CA LEU A 243 3.89 -3.35 -9.81
C LEU A 243 3.04 -2.65 -10.87
N ASP A 244 2.52 -3.43 -11.81
CA ASP A 244 1.42 -2.98 -12.66
C ASP A 244 0.11 -2.83 -11.85
N SER A 245 -0.88 -2.14 -12.43
CA SER A 245 -2.12 -1.80 -11.73
C SER A 245 -2.92 -3.04 -11.29
N ALA A 246 -2.92 -4.12 -12.09
CA ALA A 246 -3.65 -5.34 -11.77
C ALA A 246 -2.99 -6.10 -10.60
N ALA A 247 -1.66 -6.24 -10.63
CA ALA A 247 -0.88 -6.85 -9.57
C ALA A 247 -1.01 -6.06 -8.26
N ALA A 248 -0.93 -4.71 -8.32
CA ALA A 248 -1.14 -3.83 -7.19
C ALA A 248 -2.54 -3.99 -6.58
N TYR A 249 -3.59 -4.02 -7.42
CA TYR A 249 -4.96 -4.26 -6.97
C TYR A 249 -5.10 -5.59 -6.24
N HIS A 250 -4.57 -6.67 -6.80
CA HIS A 250 -4.62 -7.98 -6.16
C HIS A 250 -3.88 -8.00 -4.82
N VAL A 251 -2.68 -7.41 -4.74
CA VAL A 251 -1.92 -7.30 -3.47
C VAL A 251 -2.77 -6.58 -2.42
N MET A 252 -3.26 -5.39 -2.73
CA MET A 252 -4.01 -4.57 -1.77
C MET A 252 -5.34 -5.19 -1.38
N SER A 253 -6.07 -5.79 -2.33
CA SER A 253 -7.33 -6.49 -2.06
C SER A 253 -7.16 -7.65 -1.07
N ARG A 254 -6.07 -8.43 -1.18
CA ARG A 254 -5.77 -9.51 -0.21
C ARG A 254 -5.46 -8.96 1.17
N ILE A 255 -4.62 -7.92 1.25
CA ILE A 255 -4.28 -7.26 2.52
C ILE A 255 -5.54 -6.73 3.22
N ILE A 256 -6.43 -6.09 2.46
CA ILE A 256 -7.66 -5.51 3.00
C ILE A 256 -8.63 -6.59 3.47
N SER A 257 -8.77 -7.66 2.69
CA SER A 257 -9.58 -8.82 3.08
C SER A 257 -9.06 -9.44 4.38
N LEU A 258 -7.74 -9.59 4.49
CA LEU A 258 -7.08 -10.08 5.70
C LEU A 258 -7.26 -9.13 6.89
N ALA A 259 -7.08 -7.82 6.67
CA ALA A 259 -7.27 -6.80 7.69
C ALA A 259 -8.66 -6.88 8.32
N LYS A 260 -9.69 -6.94 7.47
CA LYS A 260 -11.09 -7.05 7.88
C LYS A 260 -11.37 -8.33 8.65
N ARG A 261 -10.86 -9.47 8.19
CA ARG A 261 -11.11 -10.78 8.81
C ARG A 261 -10.45 -10.92 10.18
N GLU A 262 -9.21 -10.44 10.32
CA GLU A 262 -8.39 -10.60 11.55
C GLU A 262 -8.52 -9.43 12.54
N GLY A 263 -9.27 -8.38 12.17
CA GLY A 263 -9.31 -7.13 12.93
C GLY A 263 -7.96 -6.40 12.98
N MET A 264 -7.10 -6.63 11.99
CA MET A 264 -5.77 -6.05 11.90
C MET A 264 -5.84 -4.60 11.43
N THR A 265 -5.08 -3.73 12.08
CA THR A 265 -4.89 -2.34 11.66
C THR A 265 -3.76 -2.27 10.66
N VAL A 266 -4.01 -1.67 9.50
CA VAL A 266 -2.98 -1.52 8.46
C VAL A 266 -2.72 -0.05 8.20
N VAL A 267 -1.45 0.32 8.20
CA VAL A 267 -0.99 1.65 7.80
C VAL A 267 0.00 1.47 6.66
N GLY A 268 -0.30 2.03 5.49
CA GLY A 268 0.53 1.89 4.30
C GLY A 268 0.98 3.24 3.75
N ALA A 269 2.28 3.42 3.53
CA ALA A 269 2.79 4.50 2.68
C ALA A 269 2.58 4.10 1.22
N ILE A 270 1.66 4.76 0.51
CA ILE A 270 1.32 4.44 -0.87
C ILE A 270 1.77 5.59 -1.78
N HIS A 271 2.59 5.26 -2.78
CA HIS A 271 2.97 6.19 -3.83
C HIS A 271 2.06 5.98 -5.05
N GLN A 272 1.25 6.98 -5.39
CA GLN A 272 0.46 7.05 -6.63
C GLN A 272 -0.36 5.78 -6.99
N PRO A 273 -1.41 5.43 -6.22
CA PRO A 273 -2.26 4.27 -6.53
C PRO A 273 -3.13 4.51 -7.76
N SER A 274 -3.47 3.42 -8.48
CA SER A 274 -4.55 3.45 -9.47
C SER A 274 -5.88 3.80 -8.83
N SER A 275 -6.84 4.30 -9.62
CA SER A 275 -8.17 4.65 -9.10
C SER A 275 -8.84 3.46 -8.41
N GLU A 276 -8.72 2.24 -8.95
CA GLU A 276 -9.28 1.05 -8.31
C GLU A 276 -8.69 0.79 -6.92
N VAL A 277 -7.37 0.90 -6.78
CA VAL A 277 -6.69 0.72 -5.49
C VAL A 277 -7.06 1.85 -4.52
N PHE A 278 -7.15 3.08 -5.01
CA PHE A 278 -7.50 4.25 -4.20
C PHE A 278 -8.85 4.10 -3.48
N HIS A 279 -9.85 3.54 -4.16
CA HIS A 279 -11.18 3.31 -3.59
C HIS A 279 -11.24 2.15 -2.58
N LEU A 280 -10.18 1.33 -2.47
CA LEU A 280 -10.12 0.27 -1.47
C LEU A 280 -9.76 0.79 -0.07
N PHE A 281 -9.19 2.00 0.03
CA PHE A 281 -8.73 2.53 1.31
C PHE A 281 -9.89 3.00 2.20
N HIS A 282 -9.77 2.76 3.50
CA HIS A 282 -10.76 3.17 4.49
C HIS A 282 -10.47 4.56 5.04
N GLY A 283 -9.20 4.95 5.04
CA GLY A 283 -8.74 6.27 5.45
C GLY A 283 -7.59 6.72 4.57
N LEU A 284 -7.46 8.04 4.43
CA LEU A 284 -6.44 8.74 3.69
C LEU A 284 -5.79 9.78 4.62
N CYS A 285 -4.47 9.74 4.72
CA CYS A 285 -3.64 10.77 5.31
C CYS A 285 -2.77 11.36 4.21
N LEU A 286 -3.09 12.56 3.76
CA LEU A 286 -2.37 13.25 2.71
C LEU A 286 -1.35 14.22 3.32
N LEU A 287 -0.08 14.02 3.00
CA LEU A 287 1.04 14.79 3.52
C LEU A 287 1.69 15.64 2.42
N ALA A 288 2.09 16.86 2.79
CA ALA A 288 2.93 17.70 1.96
C ALA A 288 4.00 18.37 2.84
N TYR A 289 5.27 18.12 2.53
CA TYR A 289 6.43 18.72 3.21
C TYR A 289 6.35 18.72 4.74
N GLY A 290 5.95 17.59 5.33
CA GLY A 290 5.87 17.41 6.77
C GLY A 290 4.58 17.88 7.44
N LYS A 291 3.60 18.40 6.70
CA LYS A 291 2.30 18.84 7.22
C LYS A 291 1.15 17.98 6.68
N THR A 292 0.07 17.88 7.45
CA THR A 292 -1.18 17.25 7.02
C THR A 292 -1.95 18.20 6.10
N VAL A 293 -2.17 17.79 4.85
CA VAL A 293 -3.05 18.48 3.90
C VAL A 293 -4.49 18.04 4.10
N PHE A 294 -4.70 16.75 4.33
CA PHE A 294 -6.03 16.18 4.55
C PHE A 294 -5.92 14.89 5.36
N PHE A 295 -6.92 14.65 6.21
CA PHE A 295 -7.09 13.38 6.90
C PHE A 295 -8.57 13.03 6.96
N GLY A 296 -8.97 11.87 6.43
CA GLY A 296 -10.37 11.46 6.37
C GLY A 296 -10.60 10.31 5.41
N GLN A 297 -11.84 10.15 4.91
CA GLN A 297 -12.14 9.14 3.90
C GLN A 297 -11.65 9.59 2.50
N PRO A 298 -11.25 8.69 1.60
CA PRO A 298 -10.84 9.04 0.24
C PRO A 298 -11.88 9.87 -0.53
N ASN A 299 -13.17 9.56 -0.39
CA ASN A 299 -14.25 10.30 -1.06
C ASN A 299 -14.43 11.73 -0.51
N GLU A 300 -14.21 11.92 0.79
CA GLU A 300 -14.26 13.24 1.43
C GLU A 300 -13.11 14.14 0.95
N ALA A 301 -11.96 13.56 0.58
CA ALA A 301 -10.84 14.31 0.03
C ALA A 301 -11.21 15.00 -1.28
N ILE A 302 -11.98 14.33 -2.15
CA ILE A 302 -12.43 14.92 -3.43
C ILE A 302 -13.28 16.17 -3.17
N LEU A 303 -14.22 16.08 -2.22
CA LEU A 303 -15.07 17.20 -1.81
C LEU A 303 -14.27 18.32 -1.15
N PHE A 304 -13.31 17.97 -0.29
CA PHE A 304 -12.44 18.93 0.39
C PHE A 304 -11.61 19.74 -0.61
N PHE A 305 -10.96 19.09 -1.58
CA PHE A 305 -10.20 19.77 -2.62
C PHE A 305 -11.11 20.68 -3.46
N ALA A 306 -12.29 20.20 -3.88
CA ALA A 306 -13.24 20.99 -4.64
C ALA A 306 -13.71 22.25 -3.87
N SER A 307 -13.99 22.12 -2.57
CA SER A 307 -14.40 23.25 -1.72
C SER A 307 -13.32 24.32 -1.53
N ASN A 308 -12.06 23.97 -1.76
CA ASN A 308 -10.92 24.90 -1.72
C ASN A 308 -10.51 25.42 -3.10
N GLY A 309 -11.34 25.22 -4.13
CA GLY A 309 -11.10 25.69 -5.50
C GLY A 309 -10.28 24.74 -6.37
N PHE A 310 -9.98 23.53 -5.90
CA PHE A 310 -9.23 22.50 -6.63
C PHE A 310 -10.15 21.35 -7.05
N VAL A 311 -10.90 21.55 -8.15
CA VAL A 311 -11.85 20.55 -8.64
C VAL A 311 -11.12 19.48 -9.44
N CYS A 312 -11.30 18.22 -9.04
CA CYS A 312 -10.79 17.07 -9.78
C CYS A 312 -11.53 16.92 -11.12
N PRO A 313 -10.85 16.85 -12.28
CA PRO A 313 -11.50 16.61 -13.57
C PRO A 313 -12.24 15.28 -13.62
N HIS A 314 -13.36 15.23 -14.37
CA HIS A 314 -14.30 14.11 -14.39
C HIS A 314 -13.73 12.75 -14.86
N MET A 315 -12.55 12.73 -15.50
CA MET A 315 -11.89 11.51 -15.99
C MET A 315 -10.43 11.40 -15.49
N SER A 316 -10.08 12.17 -14.46
CA SER A 316 -8.77 12.11 -13.84
C SER A 316 -8.80 11.17 -12.64
N ASN A 317 -7.70 10.46 -12.44
CA ASN A 317 -7.48 9.73 -11.20
C ASN A 317 -7.34 10.73 -10.03
N PRO A 318 -8.17 10.64 -8.97
CA PRO A 318 -8.10 11.58 -7.85
C PRO A 318 -6.75 11.59 -7.14
N SER A 319 -6.11 10.42 -6.99
CA SER A 319 -4.80 10.32 -6.35
C SER A 319 -3.74 11.12 -7.11
N ASP A 320 -3.71 10.99 -8.44
CA ASP A 320 -2.79 11.73 -9.31
C ASP A 320 -3.05 13.24 -9.24
N TYR A 321 -4.34 13.63 -9.24
CA TYR A 321 -4.74 15.03 -9.12
C TYR A 321 -4.26 15.64 -7.81
N PHE A 322 -4.51 14.97 -6.67
CA PHE A 322 -4.07 15.47 -5.35
C PHE A 322 -2.56 15.62 -5.28
N LEU A 323 -1.81 14.62 -5.75
CA LEU A 323 -0.36 14.63 -5.74
C LEU A 323 0.20 15.75 -6.63
N ARG A 324 -0.41 16.01 -7.79
CA ARG A 324 0.00 17.10 -8.68
C ARG A 324 -0.15 18.46 -8.00
N ILE A 325 -1.28 18.71 -7.33
CA ILE A 325 -1.56 20.00 -6.66
C ILE A 325 -0.60 20.29 -5.49
N ILE A 326 -0.09 19.25 -4.82
CA ILE A 326 0.74 19.40 -3.61
C ILE A 326 2.23 19.15 -3.84
N ASN A 327 2.68 18.99 -5.10
CA ASN A 327 4.07 18.69 -5.43
C ASN A 327 4.81 19.94 -5.97
N LYS A 328 5.73 20.49 -5.19
CA LYS A 328 6.55 21.67 -5.56
C LYS A 328 7.69 21.35 -6.52
N ASP A 329 8.00 20.08 -6.77
CA ASP A 329 9.15 19.73 -7.60
C ASP A 329 8.94 20.16 -9.06
N PHE A 330 7.68 20.24 -9.51
CA PHE A 330 7.33 20.68 -10.86
C PHE A 330 7.29 22.20 -11.05
N ASP A 331 7.30 23.00 -9.97
CA ASP A 331 7.32 24.47 -10.05
C ASP A 331 8.63 25.01 -10.67
N LYS A 332 9.70 24.20 -10.65
CA LYS A 332 11.03 24.60 -11.14
C LYS A 332 11.20 24.39 -12.64
N ASP A 333 10.49 23.41 -13.22
CA ASP A 333 10.61 23.05 -14.64
C ASP A 333 9.80 23.99 -15.56
N GLU A 334 8.82 24.71 -15.00
CA GLU A 334 8.05 25.72 -15.74
C GLU A 334 8.90 26.95 -16.15
N GLY A 335 10.09 27.13 -15.57
CA GLY A 335 11.02 28.21 -15.94
C GLY A 335 11.71 28.02 -17.31
N GLU A 336 11.73 26.81 -17.88
CA GLU A 336 12.53 26.50 -19.08
C GLU A 336 11.73 25.94 -20.28
N GLN A 337 10.44 25.59 -20.14
CA GLN A 337 9.67 24.91 -21.21
C GLN A 337 8.36 25.62 -21.64
N HIS A 338 8.29 26.94 -21.53
CA HIS A 338 7.09 27.72 -21.89
C HIS A 338 6.77 27.86 -23.40
N GLN A 339 7.17 26.92 -24.28
CA GLN A 339 6.95 27.09 -25.73
C GLN A 339 6.24 26.00 -26.53
N GLN A 340 5.80 24.84 -26.01
CA GLN A 340 5.27 23.82 -26.95
C GLN A 340 4.05 22.97 -26.62
N HIS A 341 3.43 23.03 -25.43
CA HIS A 341 2.18 22.28 -25.21
C HIS A 341 1.08 23.13 -24.59
N LYS A 342 0.49 23.98 -25.44
CA LYS A 342 -0.77 24.68 -25.20
C LYS A 342 -1.86 24.00 -26.02
N TYR A 343 -2.30 22.82 -25.57
CA TYR A 343 -3.53 22.19 -26.07
C TYR A 343 -4.34 21.66 -24.88
N ASP A 344 -5.47 22.33 -24.64
CA ASP A 344 -6.70 21.86 -24.01
C ASP A 344 -6.65 21.25 -22.61
N ILE A 345 -6.51 22.09 -21.57
CA ILE A 345 -7.23 21.91 -20.30
C ILE A 345 -7.73 23.28 -19.82
N GLU A 346 -9.02 23.36 -19.51
CA GLU A 346 -9.70 24.53 -18.92
C GLU A 346 -8.91 25.15 -17.77
N ALA A 347 -8.91 26.49 -17.75
CA ALA A 347 -8.19 27.33 -16.81
C ALA A 347 -8.51 26.99 -15.35
N GLN A 348 -7.66 26.18 -14.72
CA GLN A 348 -7.52 26.15 -13.26
C GLN A 348 -6.58 27.28 -12.84
N PRO A 349 -6.81 27.91 -11.67
CA PRO A 349 -6.05 29.08 -11.27
C PRO A 349 -4.56 28.73 -11.19
N THR A 350 -3.73 29.58 -11.80
CA THR A 350 -2.27 29.57 -11.73
C THR A 350 -1.81 29.96 -10.33
N THR A 351 -2.25 29.21 -9.32
CA THR A 351 -1.86 29.36 -7.93
C THR A 351 -0.58 28.56 -7.75
N ASN A 352 0.51 29.22 -7.37
CA ASN A 352 1.79 28.56 -7.09
C ASN A 352 1.57 27.38 -6.12
N THR A 353 2.18 26.21 -6.36
CA THR A 353 1.97 24.99 -5.55
C THR A 353 2.20 25.24 -4.06
N THR A 354 3.13 26.15 -3.70
CA THR A 354 3.34 26.55 -2.30
C THR A 354 2.11 27.22 -1.68
N GLN A 355 1.44 28.10 -2.43
CA GLN A 355 0.19 28.73 -2.00
C GLN A 355 -0.95 27.70 -1.91
N ALA A 356 -1.03 26.76 -2.86
CA ALA A 356 -2.03 25.70 -2.81
C ALA A 356 -1.89 24.82 -1.55
N ILE A 357 -0.66 24.43 -1.20
CA ILE A 357 -0.38 23.67 0.02
C ILE A 357 -0.75 24.47 1.27
N GLU A 358 -0.45 25.76 1.31
CA GLU A 358 -0.80 26.64 2.42
C GLU A 358 -2.31 26.76 2.60
N ILE A 359 -3.04 27.06 1.53
CA ILE A 359 -4.51 27.12 1.51
C ILE A 359 -5.11 25.82 2.04
N LEU A 360 -4.69 24.68 1.50
CA LEU A 360 -5.23 23.38 1.89
C LEU A 360 -4.89 23.03 3.34
N THR A 361 -3.67 23.29 3.80
CA THR A 361 -3.27 23.01 5.19
C THR A 361 -4.06 23.87 6.17
N THR A 362 -4.16 25.18 5.93
CA THR A 362 -4.93 26.10 6.78
C THR A 362 -6.42 25.77 6.75
N SER A 363 -6.96 25.45 5.58
CA SER A 363 -8.35 25.02 5.44
C SER A 363 -8.62 23.73 6.23
N PHE A 364 -7.73 22.75 6.16
CA PHE A 364 -7.87 21.51 6.94
C PHE A 364 -7.87 21.79 8.45
N GLU A 365 -6.92 22.59 8.94
CA GLU A 365 -6.82 22.97 10.35
C GLU A 365 -8.08 23.68 10.87
N LEU A 366 -8.71 24.54 10.05
CA LEU A 366 -9.93 25.27 10.38
C LEU A 366 -11.22 24.47 10.11
N SER A 367 -11.13 23.38 9.35
CA SER A 367 -12.31 22.60 8.95
C SER A 367 -12.82 21.68 10.06
N GLY A 368 -14.07 21.23 9.90
CA GLY A 368 -14.65 20.17 10.73
C GLY A 368 -13.90 18.84 10.63
N TYR A 369 -13.04 18.62 9.62
CA TYR A 369 -12.24 17.40 9.50
C TYR A 369 -11.18 17.31 10.61
N SER A 370 -10.45 18.40 10.88
CA SER A 370 -9.46 18.46 11.97
C SER A 370 -10.09 18.23 13.34
N ILE A 371 -11.28 18.80 13.57
CA ILE A 371 -12.05 18.58 14.80
C ILE A 371 -12.46 17.11 14.92
N ARG A 372 -13.02 16.50 13.85
CA ARG A 372 -13.38 15.07 13.84
C ARG A 372 -12.17 14.19 14.12
N VAL A 373 -10.99 14.53 13.58
CA VAL A 373 -9.76 13.78 13.86
C VAL A 373 -9.42 13.84 15.34
N SER A 374 -9.45 15.03 15.93
CA SER A 374 -9.18 15.23 17.36
C SER A 374 -10.19 14.49 18.24
N GLU A 375 -11.48 14.53 17.90
CA GLU A 375 -12.52 13.76 18.59
C GLU A 375 -12.31 12.25 18.50
N ASN A 376 -11.93 11.74 17.33
CA ASN A 376 -11.65 10.31 17.15
C ASN A 376 -10.42 9.86 17.94
N ILE A 377 -9.38 10.71 17.99
CA ILE A 377 -8.20 10.45 18.80
C ILE A 377 -8.58 10.37 20.29
N GLU A 378 -9.37 11.31 20.80
CA GLU A 378 -9.84 11.26 22.18
C GLU A 378 -10.73 10.03 22.44
N LYS A 379 -11.67 9.71 21.53
CA LYS A 379 -12.50 8.48 21.64
C LYS A 379 -11.65 7.22 21.74
N LEU A 380 -10.64 7.08 20.87
CA LEU A 380 -9.74 5.92 20.86
C LEU A 380 -8.84 5.86 22.10
N ARG A 381 -8.50 7.01 22.69
CA ARG A 381 -7.77 7.10 23.95
C ARG A 381 -8.59 6.56 25.12
N PHE A 382 -9.89 6.86 25.17
CA PHE A 382 -10.79 6.41 26.24
C PHE A 382 -11.23 4.94 26.10
N MET A 383 -11.10 4.34 24.92
CA MET A 383 -11.49 2.94 24.67
C MET A 383 -10.62 1.87 25.38
N GLY A 384 -9.61 2.27 26.16
CA GLY A 384 -9.03 1.43 27.22
C GLY A 384 -8.15 0.27 26.77
N GLY A 385 -6.83 0.47 26.81
CA GLY A 385 -6.00 -0.14 27.85
C GLY A 385 -5.75 -1.64 27.82
N VAL A 386 -6.02 -2.36 26.72
CA VAL A 386 -5.53 -3.74 26.60
C VAL A 386 -4.04 -3.70 26.28
N SER A 387 -3.23 -3.97 27.30
CA SER A 387 -1.79 -4.23 27.13
C SER A 387 -1.62 -5.37 26.14
N VAL A 388 -0.87 -5.12 25.07
CA VAL A 388 -0.68 -6.12 24.03
C VAL A 388 0.24 -7.21 24.58
N LYS A 389 -0.27 -8.43 24.68
CA LYS A 389 0.53 -9.58 25.09
C LYS A 389 1.69 -9.75 24.12
N LYS A 390 2.89 -9.87 24.68
CA LYS A 390 4.09 -10.21 23.91
C LYS A 390 3.89 -11.60 23.30
N PHE A 391 4.17 -11.74 22.01
CA PHE A 391 4.20 -13.06 21.38
C PHE A 391 5.46 -13.82 21.81
N ASP A 392 5.29 -15.10 22.12
CA ASP A 392 6.41 -15.99 22.41
C ASP A 392 7.28 -16.17 21.17
N GLN A 393 8.60 -16.07 21.38
CA GLN A 393 9.58 -16.25 20.31
C GLN A 393 10.10 -17.69 20.30
N PRO A 394 10.49 -18.22 19.14
CA PRO A 394 11.23 -19.47 19.09
C PRO A 394 12.59 -19.31 19.79
N SER A 395 13.04 -20.36 20.46
CA SER A 395 14.31 -20.40 21.17
C SER A 395 15.50 -20.15 20.23
N PHE A 396 16.55 -19.54 20.78
CA PHE A 396 17.77 -19.23 20.03
C PHE A 396 18.38 -20.47 19.34
N LEU A 397 18.36 -21.63 20.00
CA LEU A 397 18.85 -22.89 19.42
C LEU A 397 18.05 -23.33 18.20
N ASN A 398 16.72 -23.25 18.28
CA ASN A 398 15.86 -23.55 17.14
C ASN A 398 16.12 -22.59 15.98
N GLN A 399 16.29 -21.29 16.26
CA GLN A 399 16.65 -20.32 15.23
C GLN A 399 17.99 -20.67 14.58
N CYS A 400 19.04 -20.97 15.35
CA CYS A 400 20.35 -21.38 14.82
C CYS A 400 20.27 -22.65 13.96
N PHE A 401 19.52 -23.66 14.40
CA PHE A 401 19.35 -24.91 13.65
C PHE A 401 18.65 -24.65 12.32
N VAL A 402 17.54 -23.91 12.32
CA VAL A 402 16.77 -23.60 11.12
C VAL A 402 17.59 -22.74 10.16
N LEU A 403 18.33 -21.75 10.66
CA LEU A 403 19.22 -20.92 9.85
C LEU A 403 20.33 -21.74 9.19
N THR A 404 20.95 -22.67 9.95
CA THR A 404 21.99 -23.57 9.42
C THR A 404 21.42 -24.46 8.32
N LYS A 405 20.26 -25.08 8.55
CA LYS A 405 19.59 -25.91 7.55
C LYS A 405 19.22 -25.12 6.29
N ARG A 406 18.67 -23.91 6.45
CA ARG A 406 18.32 -23.01 5.34
C ARG A 406 19.56 -22.61 4.53
N SER A 407 20.65 -22.27 5.21
CA SER A 407 21.93 -21.92 4.58
C SER A 407 22.48 -23.09 3.78
N PHE A 408 22.44 -24.30 4.34
CA PHE A 408 22.89 -25.51 3.65
C PHE A 408 22.09 -25.81 2.37
N VAL A 409 20.75 -25.75 2.44
CA VAL A 409 19.88 -25.94 1.27
C VAL A 409 20.14 -24.84 0.22
N ASN A 410 20.24 -23.58 0.64
CA ASN A 410 20.57 -22.49 -0.27
C ASN A 410 21.91 -22.72 -0.98
N ASN A 411 22.93 -23.17 -0.25
CA ASN A 411 24.28 -23.37 -0.79
C ASN A 411 24.33 -24.55 -1.77
N LEU A 412 23.64 -25.66 -1.47
CA LEU A 412 23.55 -26.81 -2.38
C LEU A 412 22.78 -26.49 -3.66
N THR A 413 21.85 -25.53 -3.62
CA THR A 413 20.98 -25.22 -4.75
C THR A 413 21.55 -24.10 -5.65
N CYS A 414 22.66 -23.47 -5.23
CA CYS A 414 23.27 -22.33 -5.93
C CYS A 414 24.40 -22.80 -6.89
N PRO A 415 24.22 -22.73 -8.22
CA PRO A 415 25.22 -23.18 -9.19
C PRO A 415 26.57 -22.45 -9.10
N GLU A 416 26.57 -21.18 -8.67
CA GLU A 416 27.78 -20.35 -8.55
C GLU A 416 28.72 -20.86 -7.43
N ILE A 417 28.16 -21.49 -6.38
CA ILE A 417 28.94 -22.12 -5.31
C ILE A 417 29.57 -23.44 -5.78
N TRP A 418 28.85 -24.18 -6.64
CA TRP A 418 29.42 -25.35 -7.31
C TRP A 418 30.54 -24.97 -8.28
N ALA A 419 30.47 -23.79 -8.92
CA ALA A 419 31.56 -23.30 -9.77
C ALA A 419 32.84 -22.99 -8.96
N THR A 420 32.70 -22.41 -7.76
CA THR A 420 33.86 -22.14 -6.89
C THR A 420 34.45 -23.42 -6.29
N THR A 421 33.60 -24.37 -5.89
CA THR A 421 34.05 -25.67 -5.35
C THR A 421 34.60 -26.59 -6.44
N GLY A 422 34.00 -26.56 -7.63
CA GLY A 422 34.47 -27.25 -8.82
C GLY A 422 35.78 -26.70 -9.36
N CYS A 423 36.00 -25.38 -9.32
CA CYS A 423 37.29 -24.77 -9.63
C CYS A 423 38.38 -25.22 -8.65
N ALA A 424 38.07 -25.36 -7.35
CA ALA A 424 39.03 -25.89 -6.37
C ALA A 424 39.40 -27.34 -6.67
N SER A 425 38.42 -28.20 -6.98
CA SER A 425 38.66 -29.61 -7.33
C SER A 425 39.38 -29.79 -8.68
N LEU A 426 39.12 -28.93 -9.67
CA LEU A 426 39.85 -28.91 -10.94
C LEU A 426 41.28 -28.42 -10.77
N TYR A 427 41.53 -27.45 -9.87
CA TYR A 427 42.90 -27.02 -9.53
C TYR A 427 43.70 -28.14 -8.85
N THR A 428 43.07 -28.93 -7.98
CA THR A 428 43.74 -30.07 -7.33
C THR A 428 44.01 -31.22 -8.31
N LEU A 429 43.10 -31.49 -9.26
CA LEU A 429 43.28 -32.50 -10.31
C LEU A 429 44.22 -32.07 -11.45
N LEU A 430 44.52 -30.77 -11.59
CA LEU A 430 45.52 -30.25 -12.53
C LEU A 430 46.91 -30.08 -11.89
N LEU A 431 47.03 -30.30 -10.58
CA LEU A 431 48.28 -30.24 -9.81
C LEU A 431 48.83 -31.62 -9.39
N GLU A 432 48.09 -32.70 -9.67
CA GLU A 432 48.57 -34.09 -9.70
C GLU A 432 48.84 -34.53 -11.15
#